data_AF-A0A951HZ69-F1
#
_entry.id   AF-A0A951HZ69-F1
#
_cell.length_a   1.000
_cell.length_b   1.000
_cell.length_c   1.000
_cell.angle_alpha   90.00
_cell.angle_beta   90.00
_cell.angle_gamma   90.00
#
_symmetry.space_group_name_H-M   'P 1'
#
loop_
_entity.id
_entity.type
_entity.pdbx_description
1 polymer ?
#
loop_
_entity_poly.entity_id
_entity_poly.type
_entity_poly.pdbx_seq_one_letter_code
_entity_poly.pdbx_strand_id
1 'polypeptide(L)'
;MKKRLLVFGGTGAIAGALARSFQKNGWQVVAATRSSRPRAATKTLRWITYDPLAANADHKVLDRHSPFHAVCWAQGANINDSIYDVRPDAHLDIYKANCLFNVVTLNVLLRRKLLAKNARLCVISSIWQTIARQNKLSYSMSKAALQGFVL
;
A
#
# COMPACT_ATOMS: atom_id res chain seq x y z
N MET A 1 2.95 3.94 25.28
CA MET A 1 3.58 4.08 23.93
C MET A 1 2.60 4.72 22.95
N LYS A 2 3.06 5.59 22.05
CA LYS A 2 2.20 6.14 20.97
C LYS A 2 1.94 5.08 19.91
N LYS A 3 0.69 4.90 19.50
CA LYS A 3 0.30 3.97 18.43
C LYS A 3 0.86 4.46 17.09
N ARG A 4 1.13 3.53 16.19
CA ARG A 4 1.80 3.80 14.90
C ARG A 4 1.06 3.20 13.72
N LEU A 5 0.82 4.02 12.70
CA LEU A 5 0.28 3.65 11.41
C LEU A 5 1.42 3.58 10.38
N LEU A 6 1.53 2.46 9.68
CA LEU A 6 2.23 2.38 8.40
C LEU A 6 1.23 2.59 7.27
N VAL A 7 1.51 3.50 6.35
CA VAL A 7 0.70 3.70 5.14
C VAL A 7 1.57 3.56 3.90
N PHE A 8 1.31 2.52 3.11
CA PHE A 8 1.88 2.37 1.77
C PHE A 8 1.11 3.22 0.78
N GLY A 9 1.81 3.78 -0.22
CA GLY A 9 1.21 4.76 -1.11
C GLY A 9 0.97 6.10 -0.41
N GLY A 10 1.85 6.46 0.55
CA GLY A 10 1.75 7.65 1.42
C GLY A 10 1.58 8.99 0.69
N THR A 11 1.79 8.96 -0.63
CA THR A 11 1.68 10.05 -1.56
C THR A 11 0.26 10.39 -1.99
N GLY A 12 -0.62 9.39 -2.02
CA GLY A 12 -1.97 9.51 -2.57
C GLY A 12 -2.92 10.33 -1.70
N ALA A 13 -4.03 10.76 -2.30
CA ALA A 13 -5.06 11.56 -1.61
C ALA A 13 -5.65 10.82 -0.39
N ILE A 14 -5.99 9.54 -0.55
CA ILE A 14 -6.52 8.68 0.53
C ILE A 14 -5.49 8.55 1.66
N ALA A 15 -4.24 8.22 1.32
CA ALA A 15 -3.16 8.12 2.29
C ALA A 15 -2.91 9.44 3.03
N GLY A 16 -2.97 10.57 2.33
CA GLY A 16 -2.84 11.89 2.93
C GLY A 16 -3.98 12.23 3.90
N ALA A 17 -5.22 11.86 3.57
CA ALA A 17 -6.37 12.02 4.46
C ALA A 17 -6.25 11.12 5.70
N LEU A 18 -5.85 9.85 5.52
CA LEU A 18 -5.57 8.92 6.62
C LEU A 18 -4.49 9.45 7.54
N ALA A 19 -3.36 9.92 6.98
CA ALA A 19 -2.26 10.47 7.76
C ALA A 19 -2.73 11.63 8.64
N ARG A 20 -3.46 12.60 8.08
CA ARG A 20 -4.00 13.74 8.84
C ARG A 20 -4.95 13.28 9.95
N SER A 21 -5.86 12.34 9.66
CA SER A 21 -6.80 11.82 10.65
C SER A 21 -6.08 11.12 11.81
N PHE A 22 -5.12 10.24 11.52
CA PHE A 22 -4.37 9.52 12.54
C PHE A 22 -3.48 10.46 13.37
N GLN A 23 -2.83 11.45 12.74
CA GLN A 23 -2.05 12.48 13.43
C GLN A 23 -2.92 13.30 14.39
N LYS A 24 -4.13 13.71 13.96
CA LYS A 24 -5.10 14.43 14.82
C LYS A 24 -5.50 13.60 16.05
N ASN A 25 -5.54 12.27 15.91
CA ASN A 25 -5.82 11.32 16.99
C ASN A 25 -4.57 10.91 17.79
N GLY A 26 -3.44 11.62 17.64
CA GLY A 26 -2.23 11.40 18.44
C GLY A 26 -1.34 10.22 18.00
N TRP A 27 -1.60 9.63 16.83
CA TRP A 27 -0.77 8.55 16.29
C TRP A 27 0.48 9.07 15.60
N GLN A 28 1.51 8.23 15.57
CA GLN A 28 2.64 8.40 14.66
C GLN A 28 2.30 7.76 13.31
N VAL A 29 2.63 8.45 12.22
CA VAL A 29 2.41 7.96 10.86
C VAL A 29 3.75 7.78 10.15
N VAL A 30 3.92 6.63 9.53
CA VAL A 30 5.05 6.29 8.67
C VAL A 30 4.49 6.11 7.28
N ALA A 31 4.80 7.04 6.38
CA ALA A 31 4.31 7.07 5.02
C ALA A 31 5.39 6.54 4.07
N ALA A 32 5.13 5.39 3.46
CA ALA A 32 6.03 4.74 2.52
C ALA A 32 5.75 5.18 1.07
N THR A 33 6.81 5.53 0.35
CA THR A 33 6.80 6.01 -1.03
C THR A 33 7.85 5.29 -1.86
N ARG A 34 7.64 5.14 -3.18
CA ARG A 34 8.63 4.47 -4.05
C ARG A 34 9.85 5.34 -4.33
N SER A 35 9.67 6.66 -4.38
CA SER A 35 10.74 7.64 -4.61
C SER A 35 10.88 8.58 -3.41
N SER A 36 12.05 9.20 -3.27
CA SER A 36 12.30 10.22 -2.25
C SER A 36 11.34 11.39 -2.41
N ARG A 37 10.82 11.89 -1.29
CA ARG A 37 9.94 13.06 -1.28
C ARG A 37 10.67 14.32 -0.82
N PRO A 38 10.29 15.50 -1.34
CA PRO A 38 10.81 16.78 -0.87
C PRO A 38 10.17 17.26 0.45
N ARG A 39 9.09 16.63 0.93
CA ARG A 39 8.31 17.17 2.06
C ARG A 39 8.95 16.80 3.39
N ALA A 40 9.26 17.81 4.20
CA ALA A 40 9.89 17.62 5.50
C ALA A 40 9.05 16.71 6.42
N ALA A 41 9.74 15.83 7.15
CA ALA A 41 9.14 15.06 8.23
C ALA A 41 8.66 16.00 9.35
N THR A 42 7.57 15.63 10.04
CA THR A 42 7.05 16.39 11.20
C THR A 42 7.12 15.54 12.46
N LYS A 43 6.94 16.07 13.67
CA LYS A 43 6.99 15.25 14.91
C LYS A 43 6.14 13.96 14.87
N THR A 44 5.05 13.94 14.10
CA THR A 44 4.10 12.82 14.00
C THR A 44 4.06 12.15 12.63
N LEU A 45 4.78 12.64 11.61
CA LEU A 45 4.86 12.04 10.27
C LEU A 45 6.32 11.79 9.87
N ARG A 46 6.61 10.55 9.48
CA ARG A 46 7.89 10.12 8.91
C ARG A 46 7.65 9.64 7.48
N TRP A 47 8.53 10.01 6.58
CA TRP A 47 8.55 9.51 5.21
C TRP A 47 9.65 8.46 5.08
N ILE A 48 9.36 7.35 4.41
CA ILE A 48 10.36 6.35 4.05
C ILE A 48 10.27 6.06 2.55
N THR A 49 11.43 5.91 1.92
CA THR A 49 11.51 5.36 0.56
C THR A 49 11.55 3.84 0.69
N TYR A 50 10.61 3.16 0.04
CA TYR A 50 10.48 1.72 0.11
C TYR A 50 9.82 1.17 -1.16
N ASP A 51 10.57 0.35 -1.89
CA ASP A 51 10.06 -0.47 -2.99
C ASP A 51 10.36 -1.95 -2.68
N PRO A 52 9.34 -2.75 -2.33
CA PRO A 52 9.50 -4.17 -2.01
C PRO A 52 9.72 -5.05 -3.24
N LEU A 53 9.47 -4.54 -4.45
CA LEU A 53 9.58 -5.29 -5.71
C LEU A 53 10.88 -4.98 -6.47
N ALA A 54 11.70 -4.05 -5.96
CA ALA A 54 13.02 -3.78 -6.50
C ALA A 54 13.98 -4.96 -6.21
N ALA A 55 14.90 -5.24 -7.14
CA ALA A 55 15.88 -6.34 -7.00
C ALA A 55 16.74 -6.23 -5.73
N ASN A 56 16.97 -5.01 -5.25
CA ASN A 56 17.76 -4.68 -4.06
C ASN A 56 16.90 -4.09 -2.92
N ALA A 57 15.65 -4.55 -2.79
CA ALA A 57 14.72 -4.02 -1.78
C ALA A 57 15.29 -4.05 -0.35
N ASP A 58 15.48 -2.87 0.25
CA ASP A 58 15.89 -2.77 1.66
C ASP A 58 14.67 -2.86 2.59
N HIS A 59 14.44 -4.04 3.16
CA HIS A 59 13.37 -4.25 4.13
C HIS A 59 13.69 -3.72 5.53
N LYS A 60 14.96 -3.44 5.86
CA LYS A 60 15.38 -2.97 7.20
C LYS A 60 14.87 -1.56 7.49
N VAL A 61 14.50 -0.79 6.46
CA VAL A 61 13.88 0.52 6.62
C VAL A 61 12.61 0.47 7.46
N LEU A 62 11.86 -0.65 7.42
CA LEU A 62 10.63 -0.84 8.20
C LEU A 62 10.91 -1.12 9.69
N ASP A 63 12.01 -1.80 10.00
CA ASP A 63 12.35 -2.25 11.35
C ASP A 63 12.49 -1.08 12.33
N ARG A 64 13.10 0.02 11.85
CA ARG A 64 13.34 1.28 12.59
C ARG A 64 12.06 1.95 13.07
N HIS A 65 10.93 1.50 12.56
CA HIS A 65 9.61 2.04 12.83
C HIS A 65 8.64 0.99 13.36
N SER A 66 9.10 -0.20 13.75
CA SER A 66 8.26 -1.20 14.41
C SER A 66 8.04 -0.86 15.91
N PRO A 67 7.00 -1.42 16.56
CA PRO A 67 5.91 -2.20 15.97
C PRO A 67 4.81 -1.30 15.39
N PHE A 68 4.18 -1.76 14.30
CA PHE A 68 3.04 -1.11 13.67
C PHE A 68 1.72 -1.59 14.27
N HIS A 69 0.91 -0.64 14.75
CA HIS A 69 -0.41 -0.93 15.34
C HIS A 69 -1.50 -0.93 14.28
N ALA A 70 -1.26 -0.26 13.16
CA ALA A 70 -2.09 -0.33 11.98
C ALA A 70 -1.22 -0.30 10.71
N VAL A 71 -1.66 -1.00 9.67
CA VAL A 71 -1.08 -0.97 8.34
C VAL A 71 -2.19 -0.70 7.33
N CYS A 72 -1.98 0.28 6.47
CA CYS A 72 -2.88 0.60 5.38
C CYS A 72 -2.14 0.51 4.04
N TRP A 73 -2.65 -0.34 3.15
CA TRP A 73 -2.23 -0.42 1.76
C TRP A 73 -3.09 0.51 0.91
N ALA A 74 -2.65 1.76 0.75
CA ALA A 74 -3.31 2.77 -0.06
C ALA A 74 -2.59 3.02 -1.40
N GLN A 75 -1.60 2.19 -1.74
CA GLN A 75 -0.95 2.14 -3.05
C GLN A 75 -1.79 1.34 -4.05
N GLY A 76 -1.59 1.64 -5.31
CA GLY A 76 -2.19 0.92 -6.42
C GLY A 76 -2.00 1.69 -7.72
N ALA A 77 -2.36 1.05 -8.82
CA ALA A 77 -2.36 1.65 -10.14
C ALA A 77 -3.73 1.45 -10.80
N ASN A 78 -4.08 2.37 -11.69
CA ASN A 78 -5.30 2.32 -12.49
C ASN A 78 -4.90 2.49 -13.96
N ILE A 79 -5.59 1.76 -14.83
CA ILE A 79 -5.47 1.91 -16.28
C ILE A 79 -6.87 1.77 -16.88
N ASN A 80 -7.06 2.41 -18.04
CA ASN A 80 -8.19 2.12 -18.90
C ASN A 80 -7.66 1.28 -20.06
N ASP A 81 -8.22 0.09 -20.22
CA ASP A 81 -7.87 -0.90 -21.22
C ASP A 81 -9.04 -1.87 -21.40
N SER A 82 -9.02 -2.62 -22.49
CA SER A 82 -10.04 -3.59 -22.87
C SER A 82 -9.38 -4.87 -23.40
N ILE A 83 -10.18 -5.88 -23.73
CA ILE A 83 -9.65 -7.12 -24.32
C ILE A 83 -9.04 -6.91 -25.71
N TYR A 84 -9.46 -5.86 -26.43
CA TYR A 84 -9.00 -5.58 -27.79
C TYR A 84 -7.63 -4.89 -27.84
N ASP A 85 -7.25 -4.18 -26.78
CA ASP A 85 -6.05 -3.33 -26.72
C ASP A 85 -5.19 -3.59 -25.47
N VAL A 86 -5.45 -4.67 -24.74
CA VAL A 86 -4.66 -5.06 -23.57
C VAL A 86 -3.21 -5.28 -23.97
N ARG A 87 -2.30 -4.66 -23.21
CA ARG A 87 -0.85 -4.89 -23.33
C ARG A 87 -0.41 -5.78 -22.18
N PRO A 88 0.15 -6.98 -22.44
CA PRO A 88 0.54 -7.94 -21.40
C PRO A 88 1.44 -7.35 -20.32
N ASP A 89 2.43 -6.54 -20.69
CA ASP A 89 3.34 -5.91 -19.72
C ASP A 89 2.61 -4.92 -18.80
N ALA A 90 1.72 -4.10 -19.37
CA ALA A 90 0.91 -3.17 -18.58
C ALA A 90 -0.07 -3.91 -17.66
N HIS A 91 -0.67 -5.01 -18.14
CA HIS A 91 -1.52 -5.88 -17.32
C HIS A 91 -0.75 -6.44 -16.12
N LEU A 92 0.44 -6.98 -16.36
CA LEU A 92 1.31 -7.52 -15.32
C LEU A 92 1.73 -6.43 -14.32
N ASP A 93 2.03 -5.22 -14.78
CA ASP A 93 2.40 -4.11 -13.90
C ASP A 93 1.24 -3.65 -13.01
N ILE A 94 0.00 -3.67 -13.53
CA ILE A 94 -1.20 -3.45 -12.73
C ILE A 94 -1.36 -4.53 -11.66
N TYR A 95 -1.14 -5.80 -12.02
CA TYR A 95 -1.16 -6.90 -11.04
C TYR A 95 -0.08 -6.75 -9.98
N LYS A 96 1.16 -6.39 -10.37
CA LYS A 96 2.25 -6.13 -9.42
C LYS A 96 1.87 -5.04 -8.42
N ALA A 97 1.34 -3.93 -8.90
CA ALA A 97 0.96 -2.78 -8.07
C ALA A 97 -0.24 -3.06 -7.14
N ASN A 98 -1.27 -3.75 -7.65
CA ASN A 98 -2.53 -3.93 -6.95
C ASN A 98 -2.61 -5.22 -6.14
N CYS A 99 -1.81 -6.24 -6.46
CA CYS A 99 -1.83 -7.55 -5.79
C CYS A 99 -0.48 -7.89 -5.18
N LEU A 100 0.55 -8.11 -6.01
CA LEU A 100 1.84 -8.65 -5.56
C LEU A 100 2.48 -7.79 -4.46
N PHE A 101 2.40 -6.46 -4.59
CA PHE A 101 2.90 -5.54 -3.58
C PHE A 101 2.31 -5.85 -2.19
N ASN A 102 1.00 -6.06 -2.10
CA ASN A 102 0.33 -6.36 -0.82
C ASN A 102 0.81 -7.68 -0.22
N VAL A 103 0.92 -8.71 -1.06
CA VAL A 103 1.40 -10.04 -0.66
C VAL A 103 2.83 -9.97 -0.13
N VAL A 104 3.75 -9.36 -0.90
CA VAL A 104 5.17 -9.26 -0.53
C VAL A 104 5.33 -8.44 0.75
N THR A 105 4.67 -7.29 0.86
CA THR A 105 4.82 -6.45 2.04
C THR A 105 4.18 -7.03 3.29
N LEU A 106 3.02 -7.71 3.19
CA LEU A 106 2.47 -8.45 4.32
C LEU A 106 3.41 -9.59 4.75
N ASN A 107 3.96 -10.34 3.79
CA ASN A 107 4.95 -11.38 4.09
C ASN A 107 6.16 -10.81 4.85
N VAL A 108 6.72 -9.69 4.39
CA VAL A 108 7.84 -9.00 5.06
C VAL A 108 7.45 -8.59 6.49
N LEU A 109 6.29 -7.94 6.67
CA LEU A 109 5.81 -7.49 7.98
C LEU A 109 5.65 -8.65 8.96
N LEU A 110 5.14 -9.79 8.51
CA LEU A 110 4.94 -10.99 9.32
C LEU A 110 6.26 -11.70 9.64
N ARG A 111 7.09 -11.99 8.63
CA ARG A 111 8.36 -12.71 8.80
C ARG A 111 9.33 -11.95 9.71
N ARG A 112 9.32 -10.62 9.64
CA ARG A 112 10.16 -9.75 10.47
C ARG A 112 9.51 -9.36 11.80
N LYS A 113 8.30 -9.86 12.11
CA LYS A 113 7.55 -9.60 13.35
C LYS A 113 7.36 -8.09 13.62
N LEU A 114 7.02 -7.32 12.58
CA LEU A 114 6.93 -5.85 12.65
C LEU A 114 5.57 -5.33 13.12
N LEU A 115 4.60 -6.22 13.31
CA LEU A 115 3.25 -5.87 13.74
C LEU A 115 3.13 -5.92 15.27
N ALA A 116 2.42 -4.95 15.85
CA ALA A 116 2.03 -4.99 17.25
C ALA A 116 0.99 -6.11 17.48
N LYS A 117 0.84 -6.55 18.74
CA LYS A 117 -0.28 -7.42 19.14
C LYS A 117 -1.59 -6.72 18.78
N ASN A 118 -2.51 -7.45 18.13
CA ASN A 118 -3.80 -6.95 17.64
C ASN A 118 -3.70 -5.80 16.61
N ALA A 119 -2.67 -5.80 15.76
CA ALA A 119 -2.55 -4.84 14.67
C ALA A 119 -3.76 -4.87 13.73
N ARG A 120 -4.19 -3.70 13.25
CA ARG A 120 -5.29 -3.56 12.27
C ARG A 120 -4.72 -3.42 10.86
N LEU A 121 -5.18 -4.27 9.95
CA LEU A 121 -4.72 -4.34 8.57
C LEU A 121 -5.86 -3.88 7.66
N CYS A 122 -5.59 -2.96 6.73
CA CYS A 122 -6.59 -2.43 5.81
C CYS A 122 -6.01 -2.27 4.42
N VAL A 123 -6.68 -2.83 3.41
CA VAL A 123 -6.29 -2.72 2.00
C VAL A 123 -7.32 -1.86 1.27
N ILE A 124 -6.87 -0.80 0.61
CA ILE A 124 -7.75 0.07 -0.17
C ILE A 124 -8.02 -0.59 -1.52
N SER A 125 -9.26 -1.00 -1.72
CA SER A 125 -9.74 -1.59 -2.97
C SER A 125 -10.58 -0.61 -3.80
N SER A 126 -11.57 -1.12 -4.55
CA SER A 126 -12.46 -0.36 -5.43
C SER A 126 -13.79 -1.09 -5.62
N ILE A 127 -14.85 -0.35 -5.96
CA ILE A 127 -16.13 -0.94 -6.41
C ILE A 127 -15.94 -1.88 -7.62
N TRP A 128 -14.94 -1.58 -8.45
CA TRP A 128 -14.56 -2.40 -9.61
C TRP A 128 -14.01 -3.79 -9.24
N GLN A 129 -13.89 -4.10 -7.95
CA GLN A 129 -13.63 -5.45 -7.44
C GLN A 129 -14.82 -6.40 -7.70
N THR A 130 -16.05 -5.90 -7.65
CA THR A 130 -17.27 -6.71 -7.76
C THR A 130 -18.10 -6.39 -9.00
N ILE A 131 -17.88 -5.22 -9.61
CA ILE A 131 -18.56 -4.79 -10.83
C ILE A 131 -17.50 -4.61 -11.91
N ALA A 132 -17.54 -5.45 -12.95
CA ALA A 132 -16.59 -5.30 -14.07
C ALA A 132 -16.98 -4.11 -14.96
N ARG A 133 -15.97 -3.44 -15.54
CA ARG A 133 -16.18 -2.38 -16.54
C ARG A 133 -15.33 -2.67 -17.77
N GLN A 134 -15.96 -2.62 -18.95
CA GLN A 134 -15.33 -3.02 -20.23
C GLN A 134 -14.03 -2.26 -20.57
N ASN A 135 -13.93 -0.99 -20.17
CA ASN A 135 -12.76 -0.14 -20.42
C ASN A 135 -11.80 -0.05 -19.22
N LYS A 136 -11.84 -1.03 -18.30
CA LYS A 136 -10.94 -1.16 -17.15
C LYS A 136 -10.56 -2.63 -16.92
N LEU A 137 -10.26 -3.37 -17.99
CA LEU A 137 -10.01 -4.81 -17.92
C LEU A 137 -8.95 -5.16 -16.87
N SER A 138 -7.70 -4.71 -17.06
CA SER A 138 -6.58 -5.05 -16.18
C SER A 138 -6.81 -4.59 -14.75
N TYR A 139 -7.40 -3.40 -14.59
CA TYR A 139 -7.72 -2.86 -13.27
C TYR A 139 -8.77 -3.72 -12.55
N SER A 140 -9.89 -4.03 -13.21
CA SER A 140 -10.98 -4.82 -12.63
C SER A 140 -10.51 -6.22 -12.28
N MET A 141 -9.75 -6.88 -13.17
CA MET A 141 -9.16 -8.20 -12.90
C MET A 141 -8.24 -8.16 -11.69
N SER A 142 -7.35 -7.16 -11.58
CA SER A 142 -6.47 -7.04 -10.42
C SER A 142 -7.22 -6.75 -9.11
N LYS A 143 -8.34 -6.01 -9.16
CA LYS A 143 -9.14 -5.75 -7.95
C LYS A 143 -9.98 -6.95 -7.56
N ALA A 144 -10.51 -7.71 -8.53
CA ALA A 144 -11.14 -9.00 -8.27
C ALA A 144 -10.14 -10.01 -7.66
N ALA A 145 -8.92 -10.09 -8.18
CA ALA A 145 -7.86 -10.92 -7.59
C ALA A 145 -7.50 -10.50 -6.16
N LEU A 146 -7.45 -9.18 -5.89
CA LEU A 146 -7.21 -8.63 -4.56
C LEU A 146 -8.27 -9.05 -3.54
N GLN A 147 -9.48 -9.38 -3.97
CA GLN A 147 -10.50 -9.94 -3.08
C GLN A 147 -10.06 -11.26 -2.45
N GLY A 148 -9.34 -12.12 -3.18
CA GLY A 148 -8.82 -13.37 -2.62
C GLY A 148 -7.76 -13.17 -1.53
N PHE A 149 -7.22 -11.96 -1.40
CA PHE A 149 -6.24 -11.60 -0.37
C PHE A 149 -6.90 -11.04 0.90
N VAL A 150 -8.14 -10.56 0.82
CA VAL A 150 -8.84 -9.88 1.92
C VAL A 150 -10.05 -10.74 2.32
N LEU A 151 -10.09 -11.19 3.58
CA LEU A 151 -11.23 -11.91 4.15
C LEU A 151 -12.42 -10.98 4.41
#